data_AF-A0A9D9S5M0-F1
#
_entry.id   AF-A0A9D9S5M0-F1
#
_cell.length_a   1.000
_cell.length_b   1.000
_cell.length_c   1.000
_cell.angle_alpha   90.00
_cell.angle_beta   90.00
_cell.angle_gamma   90.00
#
_symmetry.space_group_name_H-M   'P 1'
#
loop_
_entity.id
_entity.type
_entity.pdbx_description
1 polymer ?
#
loop_
_entity_poly.entity_id
_entity_poly.type
_entity_poly.pdbx_seq_one_letter_code
_entity_poly.pdbx_strand_id
1 'polypeptide(L)'
;MPQPARDEPLWRIWWRFVWPFLYFRDCTRGTWMERVQSYRHNRTMRRHLPGFILKWLVFTAFFFTFGRFFDEAAGLVIPAACCFVTGTWTGVVAIVLAVAWGWLERFPELH
;
A
#
# COMPACT_ATOMS: atom_id res chain seq x y z
N MET A 1 4.20 -28.48 20.06
CA MET A 1 3.25 -29.02 19.06
C MET A 1 3.30 -28.12 17.84
N PRO A 2 3.52 -28.62 16.61
CA PRO A 2 3.47 -27.80 15.42
C PRO A 2 2.02 -27.33 15.23
N GLN A 3 1.82 -26.02 15.13
CA GLN A 3 0.51 -25.41 14.92
C GLN A 3 -0.02 -25.87 13.55
N PRO A 4 -1.27 -26.37 13.42
CA PRO A 4 -1.80 -26.76 12.12
C PRO A 4 -1.74 -25.52 11.22
N ALA A 5 -1.13 -25.67 10.04
CA ALA A 5 -1.14 -24.65 9.01
C ALA A 5 -2.62 -24.33 8.73
N ARG A 6 -3.12 -23.25 9.33
CA ARG A 6 -4.46 -22.77 9.05
C ARG A 6 -4.49 -22.54 7.55
N ASP A 7 -5.44 -23.19 6.87
CA ASP A 7 -5.79 -22.86 5.50
C ASP A 7 -6.21 -21.39 5.49
N GLU A 8 -5.23 -20.49 5.34
CA GLU A 8 -5.49 -19.08 5.16
C GLU A 8 -6.17 -18.96 3.80
N PRO A 9 -7.44 -18.50 3.73
CA PRO A 9 -8.14 -18.41 2.47
C PRO A 9 -7.32 -17.52 1.51
N LEU A 10 -7.16 -17.96 0.27
CA LEU A 10 -6.35 -17.28 -0.75
C LEU A 10 -6.65 -15.78 -0.86
N TRP A 11 -7.92 -15.39 -0.64
CA TRP A 11 -8.34 -13.99 -0.59
C TRP A 11 -7.57 -13.15 0.44
N ARG A 12 -7.24 -13.70 1.62
CA ARG A 12 -6.44 -13.02 2.64
C ARG A 12 -4.99 -12.83 2.20
N ILE A 13 -4.44 -13.79 1.45
CA ILE A 13 -3.09 -13.68 0.89
C ILE A 13 -3.07 -12.58 -0.18
N TRP A 14 -4.07 -12.55 -1.06
CA TRP A 14 -4.26 -11.47 -2.03
C TRP A 14 -4.41 -10.11 -1.33
N TRP A 15 -5.21 -10.03 -0.28
CA TRP A 15 -5.41 -8.79 0.49
C TRP A 15 -4.12 -8.29 1.14
N ARG A 16 -3.30 -9.19 1.70
CA ARG A 16 -1.96 -8.89 2.23
C ARG A 16 -0.98 -8.43 1.14
N PHE A 17 -1.08 -9.00 -0.06
CA PHE A 17 -0.28 -8.60 -1.20
C PHE A 17 -0.69 -7.25 -1.79
N VAL A 18 -1.97 -6.88 -1.67
CA VAL A 18 -2.50 -5.60 -2.13
C VAL A 18 -2.20 -4.49 -1.09
N TRP A 19 -2.36 -4.77 0.20
CA TRP A 19 -2.36 -3.76 1.25
C TRP A 19 -1.29 -4.00 2.33
N PRO A 20 -0.16 -3.27 2.33
CA PRO A 20 0.91 -3.50 3.30
C PRO A 20 0.58 -2.98 4.71
N PHE A 21 -0.38 -2.06 4.87
CA PHE A 21 -0.75 -1.53 6.19
C PHE A 21 -1.33 -2.57 7.15
N LEU A 22 -1.78 -3.72 6.66
CA LEU A 22 -2.24 -4.83 7.51
C LEU A 22 -1.15 -5.40 8.41
N TYR A 23 0.12 -5.17 8.07
CA TYR A 23 1.27 -5.59 8.87
C TYR A 23 1.67 -4.57 9.94
N PHE A 24 1.13 -3.35 9.89
CA PHE A 24 1.43 -2.30 10.86
C PHE A 24 0.54 -2.48 12.09
N ARG A 25 1.17 -2.42 13.26
CA ARG A 25 0.49 -2.45 14.56
C ARG A 25 0.07 -1.05 14.98
N ASP A 26 -1.09 -0.94 15.61
CA ASP A 26 -1.57 0.32 16.18
C ASP A 26 -0.68 0.76 17.36
N CYS A 27 0.00 1.89 17.21
CA CYS A 27 0.85 2.48 18.27
C CYS A 27 0.06 3.36 19.26
N THR A 28 -1.25 3.55 19.06
CA THR A 28 -2.11 4.39 19.91
C THR A 28 -2.71 3.66 21.11
N ARG A 29 -2.64 2.32 21.15
CA ARG A 29 -3.20 1.47 22.22
C ARG A 29 -2.09 0.81 23.02
N GLY A 30 -2.36 0.54 24.30
CA GLY A 30 -1.43 -0.14 25.21
C GLY A 30 -0.58 0.80 26.08
N THR A 31 0.22 0.18 26.94
CA THR A 31 1.21 0.81 27.83
C THR A 31 2.36 1.43 27.03
N TRP A 32 3.12 2.34 27.64
CA TRP A 32 4.24 3.02 26.97
C TRP A 32 5.23 2.05 26.31
N MET A 33 5.61 0.98 27.02
CA MET A 33 6.52 -0.05 26.49
C MET A 33 5.94 -0.79 25.28
N GLU A 34 4.64 -1.11 25.28
CA GLU A 34 3.96 -1.77 24.16
C GLU A 34 3.88 -0.88 22.91
N ARG A 35 3.70 0.44 23.10
CA ARG A 35 3.71 1.42 22.00
C ARG A 35 5.08 1.52 21.36
N VAL A 36 6.14 1.57 22.16
CA VAL A 36 7.54 1.60 21.68
C VAL A 36 7.88 0.31 20.93
N GLN A 37 7.46 -0.85 21.44
CA GLN A 37 7.68 -2.12 20.74
C GLN A 37 6.90 -2.20 19.42
N SER A 38 5.64 -1.76 19.41
CA SER A 38 4.84 -1.68 18.19
C SER A 38 5.45 -0.72 17.16
N TYR A 39 6.03 0.39 17.60
CA TYR A 39 6.72 1.34 16.74
C TYR A 39 7.99 0.74 16.11
N ARG A 40 8.82 0.06 16.93
CA ARG A 40 10.01 -0.66 16.43
C ARG A 40 9.65 -1.73 15.40
N HIS A 41 8.56 -2.47 15.64
CA HIS A 41 8.05 -3.46 14.70
C HIS A 41 7.63 -2.84 13.36
N ASN A 42 6.84 -1.77 13.40
CA ASN A 42 6.41 -1.01 12.21
C ASN A 42 7.62 -0.49 11.41
N ARG A 43 8.68 -0.07 12.10
CA ARG A 43 9.93 0.38 11.47
C ARG A 43 10.67 -0.75 10.76
N THR A 44 10.74 -1.96 11.32
CA THR A 44 11.35 -3.11 10.63
C THR A 44 10.60 -3.45 9.34
N MET A 45 9.27 -3.33 9.36
CA MET A 45 8.41 -3.56 8.18
C MET A 45 8.57 -2.48 7.10
N ARG A 46 9.13 -1.30 7.42
CA ARG A 46 9.37 -0.20 6.46
C ARG A 46 10.14 -0.64 5.22
N ARG A 47 11.09 -1.58 5.34
CA ARG A 47 11.90 -2.05 4.20
C ARG A 47 11.07 -2.59 3.04
N HIS A 48 9.83 -3.00 3.29
CA HIS A 48 8.95 -3.60 2.29
C HIS A 48 8.07 -2.55 1.58
N LEU A 49 7.84 -1.38 2.21
CA LEU A 49 7.01 -0.30 1.67
C LEU A 49 7.46 0.23 0.30
N PRO A 50 8.76 0.50 0.02
CA PRO A 50 9.19 0.99 -1.29
C PRO A 50 8.81 0.07 -2.44
N GLY A 51 8.87 -1.25 -2.23
CA GLY A 51 8.45 -2.23 -3.24
C GLY A 51 6.96 -2.14 -3.54
N PHE A 52 6.13 -1.94 -2.52
CA PHE A 52 4.68 -1.72 -2.72
C PHE A 52 4.40 -0.37 -3.39
N ILE A 53 5.10 0.70 -3.00
CA ILE A 53 4.96 2.03 -3.63
C ILE A 53 5.26 1.92 -5.13
N LEU A 54 6.38 1.30 -5.51
CA LEU A 54 6.75 1.11 -6.91
C LEU A 54 5.70 0.29 -7.67
N LYS A 55 5.20 -0.80 -7.07
CA LYS A 55 4.12 -1.61 -7.66
C LYS A 55 2.89 -0.75 -7.97
N TRP A 56 2.43 0.05 -7.01
CA TRP A 56 1.26 0.90 -7.19
C TRP A 56 1.51 2.04 -8.18
N LEU A 57 2.70 2.64 -8.19
CA LEU A 57 3.10 3.64 -9.20
C LEU A 57 3.09 3.06 -10.62
N VAL A 58 3.60 1.83 -10.80
CA VAL A 58 3.54 1.14 -12.10
C VAL A 58 2.10 0.89 -12.52
N PHE A 59 1.22 0.48 -11.61
CA PHE A 59 -0.22 0.37 -11.91
C PHE A 59 -0.84 1.71 -12.29
N THR A 60 -0.53 2.78 -11.57
CA THR A 60 -1.00 4.13 -11.91
C THR A 60 -0.55 4.54 -13.31
N ALA A 61 0.75 4.40 -13.60
CA ALA A 61 1.30 4.71 -14.92
C ALA A 61 0.62 3.88 -16.01
N PHE A 62 0.45 2.57 -15.78
CA PHE A 62 -0.23 1.67 -16.70
C PHE A 62 -1.67 2.14 -17.01
N PHE A 63 -2.49 2.43 -15.99
CA PHE A 63 -3.86 2.90 -16.21
C PHE A 63 -3.93 4.26 -16.90
N PHE A 64 -3.00 5.17 -16.61
CA PHE A 64 -2.94 6.46 -17.30
C PHE A 64 -2.50 6.32 -18.77
N THR A 65 -1.53 5.44 -19.07
CA THR A 65 -1.11 5.15 -20.44
C THR A 65 -2.25 4.52 -21.25
N PHE A 66 -2.97 3.55 -20.66
CA PHE A 66 -4.15 2.96 -21.30
C PHE A 66 -5.29 3.97 -21.46
N GLY A 67 -5.55 4.80 -20.45
CA GLY A 67 -6.55 5.87 -20.53
C GLY A 67 -6.26 6.84 -21.68
N ARG A 68 -5.00 7.28 -21.82
CA ARG A 68 -4.53 8.09 -22.95
C ARG A 68 -4.69 7.37 -24.28
N PHE A 69 -4.35 6.09 -24.35
CA PHE A 69 -4.51 5.30 -25.57
C PHE A 69 -5.99 5.21 -26.00
N PHE A 70 -6.92 4.95 -25.07
CA PHE A 70 -8.36 4.89 -25.39
C PHE A 70 -8.95 6.24 -25.77
N ASP A 71 -8.47 7.33 -25.15
CA ASP A 71 -8.91 8.69 -25.44
C ASP A 71 -8.42 9.15 -26.83
N GLU A 72 -7.11 9.02 -27.10
CA GLU A 72 -6.48 9.52 -28.32
C GLU A 72 -6.68 8.59 -29.53
N ALA A 73 -6.61 7.26 -29.35
CA ALA A 73 -6.65 6.30 -30.46
C ALA A 73 -8.05 5.80 -30.80
N ALA A 74 -8.98 5.78 -29.84
CA ALA A 74 -10.31 5.18 -30.02
C ALA A 74 -11.47 6.16 -29.84
N GLY A 75 -11.24 7.37 -29.33
CA GLY A 75 -12.31 8.33 -29.02
C GLY A 75 -13.31 7.82 -27.98
N LEU A 76 -12.91 6.79 -27.21
CA LEU A 76 -13.77 6.09 -26.26
C LEU A 76 -13.70 6.77 -24.89
N VAL A 77 -14.44 7.86 -24.75
CA VAL A 77 -14.44 8.72 -23.55
C VAL A 77 -14.83 7.96 -22.27
N ILE A 78 -15.79 7.03 -22.35
CA ILE A 78 -16.26 6.28 -21.16
C ILE A 78 -15.16 5.32 -20.64
N PRO A 79 -14.58 4.41 -21.45
CA PRO A 79 -13.43 3.60 -21.03
C PRO A 79 -12.23 4.42 -20.56
N ALA A 80 -11.89 5.50 -21.24
CA ALA A 80 -10.81 6.38 -20.85
C ALA A 80 -11.05 6.99 -19.45
N ALA A 81 -12.26 7.50 -19.19
CA ALA A 81 -12.64 8.03 -17.89
C ALA A 81 -12.55 6.96 -16.78
N CYS A 82 -13.01 5.73 -17.03
CA CYS A 82 -12.86 4.63 -16.08
C CYS A 82 -11.37 4.36 -15.78
N CYS A 83 -10.50 4.32 -16.80
CA CYS A 83 -9.07 4.14 -16.61
C CYS A 83 -8.44 5.28 -15.79
N PHE A 84 -8.80 6.55 -16.05
CA PHE A 84 -8.28 7.67 -15.29
C PHE A 84 -8.77 7.68 -13.83
N VAL A 85 -10.03 7.33 -13.57
CA VAL A 85 -10.58 7.21 -12.21
C VAL A 85 -9.86 6.10 -11.45
N THR A 86 -9.71 4.91 -12.05
CA THR A 86 -8.97 3.80 -11.44
C THR A 86 -7.50 4.16 -11.23
N GLY A 87 -6.85 4.77 -12.22
CA GLY A 87 -5.48 5.27 -12.12
C GLY A 87 -5.31 6.25 -10.97
N THR A 88 -6.20 7.22 -10.83
CA THR A 88 -6.21 8.19 -9.72
C THR A 88 -6.29 7.48 -8.37
N TRP A 89 -7.18 6.49 -8.22
CA TRP A 89 -7.30 5.72 -6.98
C TRP A 89 -6.03 4.96 -6.63
N THR A 90 -5.41 4.31 -7.62
CA THR A 90 -4.12 3.63 -7.42
C THR A 90 -3.00 4.61 -7.05
N GLY A 91 -3.01 5.82 -7.61
CA GLY A 91 -2.04 6.87 -7.31
C GLY A 91 -2.20 7.39 -5.88
N VAL A 92 -3.45 7.58 -5.41
CA VAL A 92 -3.72 7.94 -4.01
C VAL A 92 -3.17 6.89 -3.06
N VAL A 93 -3.36 5.59 -3.35
CA VAL A 93 -2.77 4.51 -2.54
C VAL A 93 -1.25 4.60 -2.53
N ALA A 94 -0.60 4.83 -3.67
CA ALA A 94 0.85 5.03 -3.74
C ALA A 94 1.32 6.23 -2.91
N ILE A 95 0.59 7.35 -2.94
CA ILE A 95 0.89 8.56 -2.17
C ILE A 95 0.77 8.28 -0.66
N VAL A 96 -0.31 7.65 -0.21
CA VAL A 96 -0.50 7.30 1.20
C VAL A 96 0.63 6.41 1.70
N LEU A 97 1.06 5.44 0.89
CA LEU A 97 2.20 4.59 1.20
C LEU A 97 3.53 5.37 1.25
N ALA A 98 3.74 6.29 0.31
CA ALA A 98 4.93 7.15 0.28
C ALA A 98 4.99 8.09 1.49
N VAL A 99 3.86 8.69 1.88
CA VAL A 99 3.74 9.53 3.08
C VAL A 99 4.03 8.71 4.33
N ALA A 100 3.45 7.51 4.46
CA ALA A 100 3.72 6.63 5.61
C ALA A 100 5.19 6.19 5.67
N TRP A 101 5.79 5.88 4.52
CA TRP A 101 7.21 5.54 4.42
C TRP A 101 8.12 6.71 4.80
N GLY A 102 7.83 7.91 4.30
CA GLY A 102 8.56 9.14 4.62
C GLY A 102 8.38 9.55 6.08
N TRP A 103 7.20 9.34 6.67
CA TRP A 103 6.96 9.56 8.09
C TRP A 103 7.84 8.66 8.96
N LEU A 104 7.88 7.35 8.64
CA LEU A 104 8.73 6.37 9.33
C LEU A 104 10.23 6.59 9.10
N GLU A 105 10.59 7.28 8.02
CA GLU A 105 11.96 7.75 7.79
C GLU A 105 12.31 8.96 8.65
N ARG A 106 11.41 9.94 8.67
CA ARG A 106 11.68 11.27 9.20
C ARG A 106 11.60 11.33 10.72
N PHE A 107 10.77 10.52 11.35
CA PHE A 107 10.60 10.49 12.81
C PHE A 107 11.18 9.22 13.42
N PRO A 108 12.50 9.03 13.46
CA PRO A 108 13.10 7.80 13.97
C PRO A 108 12.79 7.55 15.46
N GLU A 109 12.53 8.60 16.23
CA GLU A 109 12.33 8.53 17.69
C GLU A 109 11.18 9.48 18.10
N LEU A 110 9.99 8.92 18.34
CA LEU A 110 9.00 9.56 19.22
C LEU A 110 9.49 9.29 20.64
N HIS A 111 10.32 10.20 21.14
CA HIS A 111 10.68 10.28 22.56
C HIS A 111 9.58 10.99 23.33
#